data_AF-A0A661QEJ2-F1
#
_entry.id   AF-A0A661QEJ2-F1
#
_cell.length_a   1.000
_cell.length_b   1.000
_cell.length_c   1.000
_cell.angle_alpha   90.00
_cell.angle_beta   90.00
_cell.angle_gamma   90.00
#
_symmetry.space_group_name_H-M   'P 1'
#
loop_
_entity.id
_entity.type
_entity.pdbx_description
1 polymer ?
#
loop_
_entity_poly.entity_id
_entity_poly.type
_entity_poly.pdbx_seq_one_letter_code
_entity_poly.pdbx_strand_id
1 'polypeptide(L)'
;MMVGNLNHIIDQVVKDKGIDRDVLVDALESAVLSAANKKFRNTRDLEAHFNEELGEVEVFEFVTVVDEVTDSYKEIDIAEA
;
A
#
# COMPACT_ATOMS: atom_id res chain seq x y z
N MET A 1 22.20 6.45 7.77
CA MET A 1 21.32 5.28 7.60
C MET A 1 20.92 5.24 6.14
N MET A 2 21.33 4.23 5.37
CA MET A 2 20.74 3.99 4.06
C MET A 2 19.42 3.26 4.30
N VAL A 3 18.33 4.01 4.46
CA VAL A 3 17.00 3.45 4.20
C VAL A 3 16.97 3.26 2.68
N GLY A 4 16.95 2.00 2.27
CA GLY A 4 17.12 1.60 0.87
C GLY A 4 16.06 2.29 0.02
N ASN A 5 16.51 3.19 -0.85
CA ASN A 5 15.66 3.87 -1.81
C ASN A 5 15.14 2.79 -2.78
N LEU A 6 13.88 2.38 -2.67
CA LEU A 6 13.33 1.29 -3.48
C LEU A 6 13.49 1.58 -4.98
N ASN A 7 13.51 2.86 -5.37
CA ASN A 7 13.82 3.27 -6.73
C ASN A 7 15.15 2.71 -7.23
N HIS A 8 16.20 2.70 -6.40
CA HIS A 8 17.50 2.18 -6.84
C HIS A 8 17.44 0.68 -7.14
N ILE A 9 16.71 -0.07 -6.33
CA ILE A 9 16.52 -1.51 -6.55
C ILE A 9 15.67 -1.74 -7.80
N ILE A 10 14.60 -0.96 -7.97
CA ILE A 10 13.74 -1.04 -9.15
C ILE A 10 14.54 -0.76 -10.42
N ASP A 11 15.32 0.33 -10.47
CA ASP A 11 16.18 0.68 -11.61
C ASP A 11 17.18 -0.44 -11.95
N GLN A 12 17.79 -1.04 -10.93
CA GLN A 12 18.70 -2.17 -11.14
C GLN A 12 17.99 -3.37 -11.77
N VAL A 13 16.79 -3.71 -11.29
CA VAL A 13 16.04 -4.86 -11.79
C VAL A 13 15.47 -4.58 -13.19
N VAL A 14 14.97 -3.38 -13.45
CA VAL A 14 14.53 -2.94 -14.80
C VAL A 14 15.68 -3.11 -15.80
N LYS A 15 16.89 -2.70 -15.44
CA LYS A 15 18.06 -2.80 -16.31
C LYS A 15 18.59 -4.23 -16.48
N ASP A 16 18.57 -5.05 -15.43
CA ASP A 16 19.09 -6.42 -15.44
C ASP A 16 18.12 -7.42 -16.10
N LYS A 17 16.82 -7.28 -15.80
CA LYS A 17 15.77 -8.18 -16.26
C LYS A 17 15.00 -7.68 -17.48
N GLY A 18 15.15 -6.41 -17.86
CA GLY A 18 14.39 -5.79 -18.95
C GLY A 18 12.88 -5.72 -18.66
N ILE A 19 12.50 -5.69 -17.38
CA ILE A 19 11.11 -5.60 -16.94
C ILE A 19 10.73 -4.14 -16.85
N ASP A 20 9.51 -3.81 -17.25
CA ASP A 20 8.99 -2.46 -17.15
C ASP A 20 8.89 -2.01 -15.68
N ARG A 21 9.18 -0.73 -15.42
CA ARG A 21 9.19 -0.19 -14.06
C ARG A 21 7.80 -0.29 -13.43
N ASP A 22 6.76 0.05 -14.20
CA ASP A 22 5.37 -0.03 -13.75
C ASP A 22 4.99 -1.45 -13.29
N VAL A 23 5.44 -2.48 -14.01
CA VAL A 23 5.16 -3.88 -13.63
C VAL A 23 5.82 -4.25 -12.30
N LEU A 24 7.02 -3.73 -12.05
CA LEU A 24 7.74 -4.00 -10.80
C LEU A 24 7.10 -3.28 -9.62
N VAL A 25 6.66 -2.04 -9.85
CA VAL A 25 5.94 -1.21 -8.87
C VAL A 25 4.62 -1.88 -8.49
N ASP A 26 3.80 -2.27 -9.46
CA ASP A 26 2.51 -2.94 -9.23
C ASP A 26 2.68 -4.26 -8.45
N ALA A 27 3.71 -5.04 -8.80
CA ALA A 27 4.05 -6.26 -8.08
C ALA A 27 4.48 -5.99 -6.62
N LEU A 28 5.22 -4.91 -6.38
CA LEU A 28 5.62 -4.45 -5.05
C LEU A 28 4.41 -4.00 -4.22
N GLU A 29 3.55 -3.16 -4.79
CA GLU A 29 2.30 -2.70 -4.16
C GLU A 29 1.43 -3.90 -3.79
N SER A 30 1.20 -4.82 -4.73
CA SER A 30 0.43 -6.05 -4.52
C SER A 30 1.04 -6.96 -3.44
N ALA A 31 2.37 -7.08 -3.39
CA ALA A 31 3.05 -7.89 -2.39
C ALA A 31 2.92 -7.28 -0.99
N VAL A 32 3.10 -5.95 -0.87
CA VAL A 32 2.94 -5.22 0.38
C VAL A 32 1.48 -5.27 0.84
N LEU A 33 0.53 -5.05 -0.07
CA LEU A 33 -0.90 -5.15 0.20
C LEU A 33 -1.30 -6.55 0.69
N SER A 34 -0.78 -7.60 0.07
CA SER A 34 -1.02 -8.99 0.50
C SER A 34 -0.45 -9.26 1.90
N ALA A 35 0.76 -8.76 2.18
CA ALA A 35 1.38 -8.86 3.51
C ALA A 35 0.58 -8.08 4.57
N ALA A 36 0.09 -6.89 4.23
CA ALA A 36 -0.76 -6.07 5.09
C ALA A 36 -2.10 -6.77 5.36
N ASN A 37 -2.79 -7.23 4.31
CA ASN A 37 -4.04 -7.99 4.44
C ASN A 37 -3.89 -9.22 5.34
N LYS A 38 -2.77 -9.95 5.21
CA LYS A 38 -2.46 -11.11 6.06
C LYS A 38 -2.25 -10.73 7.53
N LYS A 39 -1.65 -9.58 7.79
CA LYS A 39 -1.43 -9.06 9.15
C LYS A 39 -2.72 -8.55 9.79
N PHE A 40 -3.58 -7.90 9.00
CA PHE A 40 -4.82 -7.27 9.47
C PHE A 40 -6.08 -8.12 9.23
N ARG A 41 -5.93 -9.41 8.93
CA ARG A 41 -7.02 -10.40 8.78
C ARG A 41 -8.13 -9.99 7.80
N ASN A 42 -7.81 -9.19 6.78
CA ASN A 42 -8.74 -8.80 5.72
C ASN A 42 -10.03 -8.11 6.22
N THR A 43 -10.03 -7.57 7.45
CA THR A 43 -11.17 -6.85 8.03
C THR A 43 -11.19 -5.38 7.65
N ARG A 44 -10.12 -4.87 7.04
CA ARG A 44 -9.93 -3.46 6.66
C ARG A 44 -9.72 -3.38 5.15
N ASP A 45 -10.30 -2.37 4.52
CA ASP A 45 -10.01 -2.04 3.13
C ASP A 45 -8.66 -1.33 3.10
N LEU A 46 -7.63 -2.07 2.70
CA LEU A 46 -6.26 -1.58 2.60
C LEU A 46 -5.90 -1.36 1.14
N GLU A 47 -5.15 -0.32 0.86
CA GLU A 47 -4.57 -0.05 -0.45
C GLU A 47 -3.09 0.28 -0.28
N ALA A 48 -2.24 -0.29 -1.12
CA ALA A 48 -0.82 0.03 -1.13
C ALA A 48 -0.52 0.89 -2.35
N HIS A 49 0.18 2.00 -2.15
CA HIS A 49 0.62 2.87 -3.22
C HIS A 49 2.13 3.11 -3.14
N PHE A 50 2.83 2.98 -4.26
CA PHE A 50 4.24 3.27 -4.33
C PHE A 50 4.49 4.74 -4.65
N ASN A 51 5.15 5.42 -3.74
CA ASN A 51 5.59 6.79 -3.91
C ASN A 51 6.94 6.81 -4.63
N GLU A 52 6.92 7.20 -5.90
CA GLU A 52 8.11 7.23 -6.75
C GLU A 52 9.10 8.33 -6.36
N GLU A 53 8.63 9.43 -5.77
CA GLU A 53 9.47 10.54 -5.35
C GLU A 53 10.27 10.20 -4.09
N LEU A 54 9.62 9.52 -3.13
CA LEU A 54 10.24 9.07 -1.88
C LEU A 54 10.96 7.71 -2.04
N GLY A 55 10.51 6.90 -3.00
CA GLY A 55 10.99 5.52 -3.18
C GLY A 55 10.52 4.62 -2.04
N GLU A 56 9.25 4.76 -1.63
CA GLU A 56 8.62 4.04 -0.51
C GLU A 56 7.23 3.53 -0.88
N VAL A 57 6.80 2.39 -0.32
CA VAL A 57 5.41 1.91 -0.46
C VAL A 57 4.62 2.36 0.76
N GLU A 58 3.59 3.16 0.53
CA GLU A 58 2.65 3.65 1.53
C GLU A 58 1.43 2.72 1.56
N VAL A 59 0.90 2.43 2.74
CA VAL A 59 -0.32 1.62 2.90
C VAL A 59 -1.37 2.47 3.56
N PHE A 60 -2.48 2.66 2.86
CA PHE A 60 -3.63 3.42 3.30
C PHE A 60 -4.74 2.46 3.75
N GLU A 61 -5.45 2.87 4.80
CA GLU A 61 -6.66 2.20 5.27
C GLU A 61 -7.85 3.08 4.93
N PHE A 62 -8.77 2.53 4.15
CA PHE A 62 -10.03 3.19 3.81
C PHE A 62 -11.10 2.78 4.82
N VAL A 63 -11.70 3.79 5.41
CA VAL A 63 -12.85 3.68 6.29
C VAL A 63 -14.01 4.45 5.69
N THR A 64 -15.21 3.88 5.79
CA THR A 64 -16.45 4.48 5.29
C THR A 64 -17.05 5.37 6.37
N VAL A 65 -17.32 6.63 6.06
CA VAL A 65 -18.00 7.52 7.01
C VAL A 65 -19.51 7.23 6.95
N VAL A 66 -20.12 6.88 8.08
CA VAL A 66 -21.54 6.52 8.20
C VAL A 66 -22.20 7.21 9.40
N ASP A 67 -23.53 7.28 9.39
CA ASP A 67 -24.34 7.92 10.44
C ASP A 67 -24.59 6.97 11.65
N GLU A 68 -24.65 5.66 11.41
CA GLU A 68 -24.69 4.62 12.45
C GLU A 68 -23.61 3.57 12.15
N VAL A 69 -22.60 3.47 13.03
CA VAL A 69 -21.51 2.50 12.90
C VAL A 69 -22.05 1.10 13.18
N THR A 70 -22.07 0.25 12.16
CA THR A 70 -22.51 -1.15 12.24
C THR A 70 -21.31 -2.11 12.32
N ASP A 71 -20.18 -1.73 11.72
CA ASP A 71 -18.90 -2.43 11.71
C ASP A 71 -17.75 -1.47 12.02
N SER A 72 -17.32 -1.45 13.29
CA SER A 72 -16.24 -0.59 13.80
C SER A 72 -14.85 -0.81 13.17
N TYR A 73 -14.70 -1.80 12.30
CA TYR A 73 -13.44 -2.02 11.56
C TYR A 73 -13.43 -1.37 10.17
N LYS A 74 -14.60 -0.99 9.65
CA LYS A 74 -14.74 -0.41 8.31
C LYS A 74 -15.49 0.90 8.29
N GLU A 75 -16.13 1.27 9.40
CA GLU A 75 -17.02 2.41 9.48
C GLU A 75 -16.56 3.38 10.58
N ILE A 76 -16.61 4.68 10.30
CA ILE A 76 -16.42 5.75 11.29
C ILE A 76 -17.68 6.60 11.34
N ASP A 77 -18.01 7.07 12.54
CA ASP A 77 -19.14 7.98 12.74
C ASP A 77 -18.88 9.33 12.06
N ILE A 78 -19.91 9.91 11.46
CA ILE A 78 -19.82 11.23 10.80
C ILE A 78 -19.35 12.34 11.75
N ALA A 79 -19.51 12.20 13.06
CA ALA A 79 -19.04 13.15 14.05
C ALA A 79 -17.53 13.03 14.37
N GLU A 80 -16.89 11.91 14.02
CA GLU A 80 -15.46 11.64 14.25
C GLU A 80 -14.59 11.86 12.98
N ALA A 81 -15.21 12.17 11.84
CA ALA A 81 -14.58 12.53 10.58
C ALA A 81 -14.15 14.00 10.52
#